data_AF-A0A264VWB0-F1
#
_entry.id   AF-A0A264VWB0-F1
#
_cell.length_a   1.000
_cell.length_b   1.000
_cell.length_c   1.000
_cell.angle_alpha   90.00
_cell.angle_beta   90.00
_cell.angle_gamma   90.00
#
_symmetry.space_group_name_H-M   'P 1'
#
loop_
_entity.id
_entity.type
_entity.pdbx_description
1 polymer ?
#
loop_
_entity_poly.entity_id
_entity_poly.type
_entity_poly.pdbx_seq_one_letter_code
_entity_poly.pdbx_strand_id
1 'polypeptide(L)'
;MNKKTQYAIHCFVIMTSLFSFKSFGYDAVFNITGRVSSNTCSVQSSRIQNVHLGDYTIGQSGFGSGVNTQSKDVRWQIDFDCDKDTKINIALQGRQYSGSNTVLDIDNSSDRARGVGIRIEYSNDRTLWYRMGIGGRGTLVSPSNVDGKLSIYFNSYYIQMEKTILPGKANATMDVEVTYE
;
A
#
# COMPACT_ATOMS: atom_id res chain seq x y z
N MET A 1 -57.37 -9.60 98.89
CA MET A 1 -58.41 -9.40 97.84
C MET A 1 -57.69 -8.85 96.60
N ASN A 2 -57.37 -9.68 95.59
CA ASN A 2 -58.08 -9.86 94.29
C ASN A 2 -58.24 -8.53 93.50
N LYS A 3 -57.83 -8.29 92.25
CA LYS A 3 -57.49 -9.03 90.99
C LYS A 3 -56.52 -8.12 90.18
N LYS A 4 -55.44 -8.58 89.55
CA LYS A 4 -55.31 -9.18 88.19
C LYS A 4 -55.81 -8.32 86.99
N THR A 5 -54.83 -7.77 86.27
CA THR A 5 -54.54 -7.89 84.82
C THR A 5 -55.47 -7.30 83.72
N GLN A 6 -54.81 -6.58 82.78
CA GLN A 6 -54.78 -6.74 81.30
C GLN A 6 -55.34 -5.64 80.34
N TYR A 7 -54.45 -5.25 79.40
CA TYR A 7 -54.62 -4.82 77.98
C TYR A 7 -55.54 -3.63 77.66
N ALA A 8 -55.30 -2.71 76.71
CA ALA A 8 -54.25 -2.41 75.72
C ALA A 8 -54.63 -1.03 75.07
N ILE A 9 -53.82 -0.50 74.14
CA ILE A 9 -54.21 0.45 73.04
C ILE A 9 -54.31 1.94 73.48
N HIS A 10 -53.63 2.99 72.97
CA HIS A 10 -52.79 3.35 71.81
C HIS A 10 -51.80 4.46 72.27
N CYS A 11 -50.49 4.40 72.02
CA CYS A 11 -49.77 4.94 70.84
C CYS A 11 -50.14 6.39 70.46
N PHE A 12 -49.26 7.37 70.73
CA PHE A 12 -48.47 8.07 69.69
C PHE A 12 -47.44 9.01 70.33
N VAL A 13 -46.20 8.54 70.51
CA VAL A 13 -45.07 9.36 70.93
C VAL A 13 -44.53 10.09 69.71
N ILE A 14 -44.44 11.42 69.80
CA ILE A 14 -43.74 12.28 68.86
C ILE A 14 -42.23 11.97 68.97
N MET A 15 -41.65 11.37 67.94
CA MET A 15 -40.21 11.37 67.71
C MET A 15 -39.96 11.53 66.21
N THR A 16 -39.43 12.69 65.86
CA THR A 16 -38.89 13.03 64.55
C THR A 16 -37.93 11.96 64.06
N SER A 17 -38.20 11.43 62.87
CA SER A 17 -37.18 10.79 62.04
C SER A 17 -37.55 11.05 60.58
N LEU A 18 -37.07 12.18 60.05
CA LEU A 18 -36.81 12.30 58.62
C LEU A 18 -35.73 11.26 58.29
N PHE A 19 -36.14 10.02 58.04
CA PHE A 19 -35.27 9.09 57.34
C PHE A 19 -35.17 9.60 55.91
N SER A 20 -34.22 10.50 55.66
CA SER A 20 -33.71 10.74 54.31
C SER A 20 -33.09 9.43 53.85
N PHE A 21 -33.87 8.62 53.14
CA PHE A 21 -33.32 7.52 52.37
C PHE A 21 -32.26 8.11 51.45
N LYS A 22 -31.00 7.74 51.64
CA LYS A 22 -29.95 8.02 50.67
C LYS A 22 -30.36 7.31 49.39
N SER A 23 -30.71 8.07 48.36
CA SER A 23 -30.85 7.54 47.00
C SER A 23 -29.47 7.02 46.58
N PHE A 24 -29.36 5.73 46.30
CA PHE A 24 -28.17 5.18 45.68
C PHE A 24 -28.21 5.58 44.21
N GLY A 25 -27.47 6.64 43.87
CA GLY A 25 -27.13 6.93 42.48
C GLY A 25 -26.10 5.89 42.03
N TYR A 26 -26.39 5.19 40.94
CA TYR A 26 -25.35 4.47 40.21
C TYR A 26 -24.61 5.48 39.36
N ASP A 27 -23.39 5.82 39.77
CA ASP A 27 -22.48 6.56 38.90
C ASP A 27 -22.03 5.64 37.76
N ALA A 28 -22.16 6.14 36.53
CA ALA A 28 -21.92 5.37 35.32
C ALA A 28 -20.43 5.01 35.18
N VAL A 29 -20.16 3.76 34.80
CA VAL A 29 -18.80 3.29 34.49
C VAL A 29 -18.63 3.31 32.97
N PHE A 30 -17.71 4.14 32.49
CA PHE A 30 -17.34 4.20 31.08
C PHE A 30 -16.06 3.40 30.85
N ASN A 31 -16.19 2.25 30.19
CA ASN A 31 -15.04 1.50 29.70
C ASN A 31 -14.58 2.10 28.37
N ILE A 32 -13.56 2.94 28.43
CA ILE A 32 -12.91 3.51 27.25
C ILE A 32 -11.67 2.67 26.95
N THR A 33 -11.67 2.00 25.80
CA THR A 33 -10.52 1.24 25.29
C THR A 33 -10.01 1.87 24.01
N GLY A 34 -8.70 1.77 23.78
CA GLY A 34 -8.05 2.28 22.58
C GLY A 34 -6.66 1.70 22.43
N ARG A 35 -6.15 1.68 21.20
CA ARG A 35 -4.78 1.30 20.87
C ARG A 35 -4.11 2.50 20.20
N VAL A 36 -2.92 2.86 20.67
CA VAL A 36 -2.04 3.81 20.00
C VAL A 36 -0.87 3.02 19.44
N SER A 37 -0.74 2.97 18.11
CA SER A 37 0.43 2.42 17.42
C SER A 37 0.98 3.45 16.44
N SER A 38 2.29 3.39 16.20
CA SER A 38 2.90 4.03 15.05
C SER A 38 2.44 3.31 13.78
N ASN A 39 2.10 4.04 12.71
CA ASN A 39 1.84 3.43 11.40
C ASN A 39 3.00 2.50 11.04
N THR A 40 2.69 1.23 10.80
CA THR A 40 3.63 0.22 10.33
C THR A 40 3.24 -0.18 8.92
N CYS A 41 4.24 -0.25 8.04
CA CYS A 41 4.07 -0.92 6.77
C CYS A 41 5.32 -1.73 6.39
N SER A 42 5.09 -2.89 5.79
CA SER A 42 6.15 -3.83 5.43
C SER A 42 5.93 -4.40 4.04
N VAL A 43 7.02 -4.49 3.27
CA VAL A 43 7.04 -5.19 1.98
C VAL A 43 6.94 -6.70 2.25
N GLN A 44 5.96 -7.34 1.63
CA GLN A 44 5.71 -8.78 1.73
C GLN A 44 6.34 -9.57 0.57
N SER A 45 6.62 -8.90 -0.56
CA SER A 45 7.28 -9.52 -1.71
C SER A 45 8.77 -9.79 -1.46
N SER A 46 9.34 -10.71 -2.24
CA SER A 46 10.79 -10.94 -2.25
C SER A 46 11.56 -9.64 -2.53
N ARG A 47 12.70 -9.46 -1.84
CA ARG A 47 13.63 -8.34 -2.10
C ARG A 47 14.19 -8.36 -3.52
N ILE A 48 14.33 -9.55 -4.11
CA ILE A 48 14.79 -9.73 -5.49
C ILE A 48 13.67 -10.38 -6.27
N GLN A 49 13.24 -9.72 -7.34
CA GLN A 49 12.24 -10.23 -8.28
C GLN A 49 12.85 -10.32 -9.67
N ASN A 50 12.74 -11.49 -10.31
CA ASN A 50 13.17 -11.68 -11.68
C ASN A 50 11.95 -11.55 -12.60
N VAL A 51 11.87 -10.45 -13.35
CA VAL A 51 10.80 -10.22 -14.33
C VAL A 51 11.30 -10.61 -15.72
N HIS A 52 10.76 -11.69 -16.28
CA HIS A 52 11.14 -12.18 -17.60
C HIS A 52 10.24 -11.54 -18.68
N LEU A 53 10.77 -10.56 -19.42
CA LEU A 53 10.03 -9.87 -20.48
C LEU A 53 9.76 -10.74 -21.72
N GLY A 54 10.51 -11.83 -21.89
CA GLY A 54 10.46 -12.72 -23.04
C GLY A 54 11.46 -12.35 -24.13
N ASP A 55 11.54 -13.24 -25.13
CA ASP A 55 12.34 -13.07 -26.34
C ASP A 55 11.47 -12.59 -27.50
N TYR A 56 11.97 -11.63 -28.29
CA TYR A 56 11.22 -11.03 -29.39
C TYR A 56 12.03 -10.98 -30.68
N THR A 57 11.37 -11.33 -31.77
CA THR A 57 11.87 -11.11 -33.13
C THR A 57 11.39 -9.75 -33.63
N ILE A 58 12.31 -8.95 -34.15
CA ILE A 58 12.00 -7.64 -34.75
C ILE A 58 11.23 -7.84 -36.04
N GLY A 59 10.01 -7.31 -36.11
CA GLY A 59 9.10 -7.46 -37.24
C GLY A 59 8.97 -6.20 -38.08
N GLN A 60 8.47 -6.36 -39.32
CA GLN A 60 8.04 -5.23 -40.16
C GLN A 60 6.70 -4.62 -39.71
N SER A 61 5.96 -5.32 -38.84
CA SER A 61 4.76 -4.83 -38.17
C SER A 61 4.87 -5.14 -36.67
N GLY A 62 4.39 -4.21 -35.82
CA GLY A 62 4.45 -4.36 -34.37
C GLY A 62 5.81 -3.97 -33.79
N PHE A 63 6.29 -4.69 -32.78
CA PHE A 63 7.57 -4.39 -32.14
C PHE A 63 8.72 -4.49 -33.14
N GLY A 64 9.49 -3.41 -33.28
CA GLY A 64 10.56 -3.32 -34.27
C GLY A 64 10.21 -2.54 -35.53
N SER A 65 8.93 -2.24 -35.78
CA SER A 65 8.50 -1.54 -36.98
C SER A 65 8.71 -0.03 -36.92
N GLY A 66 9.12 0.52 -35.78
CA GLY A 66 9.35 1.96 -35.62
C GLY A 66 9.44 2.44 -34.18
N VAL A 67 9.94 3.67 -34.00
CA VAL A 67 10.05 4.32 -32.69
C VAL A 67 8.69 4.31 -31.98
N ASN A 68 8.70 4.03 -30.68
CA ASN A 68 7.55 3.84 -29.80
C ASN A 68 6.71 2.58 -30.03
N THR A 69 7.09 1.68 -30.93
CA THR A 69 6.52 0.33 -30.92
C THR A 69 6.99 -0.43 -29.68
N GLN A 70 6.14 -1.29 -29.14
CA GLN A 70 6.41 -2.00 -27.89
C GLN A 70 6.18 -3.51 -28.00
N SER A 71 6.88 -4.25 -27.14
CA SER A 71 6.63 -5.66 -26.92
C SER A 71 5.32 -5.88 -26.14
N LYS A 72 4.98 -7.15 -25.88
CA LYS A 72 3.87 -7.48 -24.99
C LYS A 72 4.21 -7.07 -23.55
N ASP A 73 3.20 -6.63 -22.81
CA ASP A 73 3.32 -6.31 -21.39
C ASP A 73 3.55 -7.57 -20.55
N VAL A 74 4.49 -7.47 -19.61
CA VAL A 74 4.69 -8.45 -18.54
C VAL A 74 4.31 -7.81 -17.21
N ARG A 75 3.35 -8.43 -16.52
CA ARG A 75 2.80 -7.95 -15.26
C ARG A 75 3.52 -8.54 -14.07
N TRP A 76 3.78 -7.71 -13.07
CA TRP A 76 4.31 -8.09 -11.76
C TRP A 76 3.72 -7.17 -10.69
N GLN A 77 3.98 -7.45 -9.41
CA GLN A 77 3.43 -6.66 -8.32
C GLN A 77 4.36 -6.62 -7.11
N ILE A 78 4.16 -5.61 -6.28
CA ILE A 78 4.73 -5.55 -4.93
C ILE A 78 3.57 -5.54 -3.95
N ASP A 79 3.61 -6.48 -3.01
CA ASP A 79 2.63 -6.64 -1.96
C ASP A 79 3.16 -6.00 -0.67
N PHE A 80 2.26 -5.32 0.01
CA PHE A 80 2.50 -4.61 1.26
C PHE A 80 1.45 -5.04 2.29
N ASP A 81 1.84 -4.98 3.55
CA ASP A 81 0.92 -5.05 4.68
C ASP A 81 1.11 -3.76 5.48
N CYS A 82 0.11 -2.88 5.42
CA CYS A 82 0.17 -1.55 6.02
C CYS A 82 -1.01 -1.28 6.94
N ASP A 83 -0.77 -0.49 7.98
CA ASP A 83 -1.84 0.17 8.72
C ASP A 83 -2.58 1.19 7.84
N LYS A 84 -3.82 1.45 8.19
CA LYS A 84 -4.71 2.41 7.55
C LYS A 84 -4.04 3.78 7.47
N ASP A 85 -4.29 4.47 6.35
CA ASP A 85 -3.81 5.81 6.04
C ASP A 85 -2.28 5.90 5.84
N THR A 86 -1.54 4.78 5.89
CA THR A 86 -0.11 4.75 5.50
C THR A 86 0.03 5.10 4.02
N LYS A 87 0.90 6.06 3.72
CA LYS A 87 1.22 6.43 2.34
C LYS A 87 2.46 5.70 1.88
N ILE A 88 2.39 5.13 0.68
CA ILE A 88 3.52 4.47 0.04
C ILE A 88 3.99 5.29 -1.15
N ASN A 89 5.25 5.68 -1.10
CA ASN A 89 5.96 6.30 -2.21
C ASN A 89 6.93 5.29 -2.80
N ILE A 90 6.90 5.11 -4.13
CA ILE A 90 7.79 4.23 -4.87
C ILE A 90 8.63 5.04 -5.84
N ALA A 91 9.95 4.95 -5.74
CA ALA A 91 10.88 5.49 -6.72
C ALA A 91 11.63 4.35 -7.44
N LEU A 92 11.84 4.51 -8.74
CA LEU A 92 12.66 3.60 -9.52
C LEU A 92 14.06 4.21 -9.67
N GLN A 93 15.10 3.45 -9.33
CA GLN A 93 16.48 3.84 -9.54
C GLN A 93 17.15 2.91 -10.54
N GLY A 94 17.82 3.47 -11.53
CA GLY A 94 18.47 2.68 -12.56
C GLY A 94 19.06 3.58 -13.64
N ARG A 95 19.79 2.97 -14.58
CA ARG A 95 20.38 3.74 -15.68
C ARG A 95 19.29 4.14 -16.67
N GLN A 96 19.07 5.43 -16.82
CA GLN A 96 18.15 5.99 -17.80
C GLN A 96 18.68 5.80 -19.22
N TYR A 97 17.78 5.51 -20.15
CA TYR A 97 18.08 5.60 -21.58
C TYR A 97 18.33 7.07 -21.96
N SER A 98 19.37 7.33 -22.75
CA SER A 98 19.78 8.70 -23.10
C SER A 98 18.62 9.53 -23.66
N GLY A 99 18.33 10.67 -23.04
CA GLY A 99 17.24 11.56 -23.44
C GLY A 99 15.85 11.15 -22.94
N SER A 100 15.73 10.14 -22.07
CA SER A 100 14.46 9.73 -21.46
C SER A 100 14.60 9.38 -19.98
N ASN A 101 13.79 10.01 -19.14
CA ASN A 101 13.69 9.70 -17.72
C ASN A 101 12.59 8.66 -17.39
N THR A 102 11.94 8.06 -18.39
CA THR A 102 10.86 7.05 -18.20
C THR A 102 11.17 5.72 -18.89
N VAL A 103 12.41 5.57 -19.37
CA VAL A 103 12.87 4.37 -20.06
C VAL A 103 14.21 3.96 -19.46
N LEU A 104 14.27 2.72 -18.99
CA LEU A 104 15.46 2.08 -18.44
C LEU A 104 16.35 1.61 -19.60
N ASP A 105 17.64 1.92 -19.51
CA ASP A 105 18.64 1.48 -20.50
C ASP A 105 18.99 0.00 -20.31
N ILE A 106 19.37 -0.65 -21.41
CA ILE A 106 19.81 -2.05 -21.41
C ILE A 106 21.23 -2.14 -20.88
N ASP A 107 21.44 -2.99 -19.86
CA ASP A 107 22.71 -3.24 -19.17
C ASP A 107 23.90 -3.34 -20.13
N ASN A 108 25.03 -2.80 -19.72
CA ASN A 108 26.20 -2.76 -20.59
C ASN A 108 26.83 -4.15 -20.70
N SER A 109 26.58 -4.83 -21.82
CA SER A 109 27.26 -6.08 -22.19
C SER A 109 27.74 -6.02 -23.64
N SER A 110 28.69 -6.89 -23.99
CA SER A 110 29.23 -6.98 -25.36
C SER A 110 28.18 -7.40 -26.39
N ASP A 111 27.14 -8.12 -25.95
CA ASP A 111 26.06 -8.65 -26.77
C ASP A 111 24.73 -7.92 -26.54
N ARG A 112 24.74 -6.70 -25.98
CA ARG A 112 23.51 -5.98 -25.68
C ARG A 112 22.75 -5.54 -26.92
N ALA A 113 21.42 -5.57 -26.85
CA ALA A 113 20.56 -4.95 -27.83
C ALA A 113 20.75 -3.41 -27.84
N ARG A 114 20.52 -2.77 -28.98
CA ARG A 114 20.55 -1.30 -29.13
C ARG A 114 19.28 -0.78 -29.79
N GLY A 115 18.95 0.49 -29.54
CA GLY A 115 17.73 1.10 -30.04
C GLY A 115 16.46 0.67 -29.30
N VAL A 116 16.60 0.01 -28.16
CA VAL A 116 15.52 -0.47 -27.30
C VAL A 116 15.82 -0.13 -25.85
N GLY A 117 14.78 0.13 -25.06
CA GLY A 117 14.85 0.21 -23.61
C GLY A 117 13.64 -0.47 -22.97
N ILE A 118 13.55 -0.41 -21.64
CA ILE A 118 12.43 -0.98 -20.89
C ILE A 118 11.59 0.15 -20.29
N ARG A 119 10.28 0.12 -20.51
CA ARG A 119 9.35 1.03 -19.84
C ARG A 119 8.63 0.29 -18.72
N ILE A 120 8.41 0.99 -17.61
CA ILE A 120 7.65 0.51 -16.46
C ILE A 120 6.46 1.42 -16.26
N GLU A 121 5.29 0.82 -16.09
CA GLU A 121 4.05 1.48 -15.71
C GLU A 121 3.53 0.88 -14.41
N TYR A 122 2.84 1.68 -13.60
CA TYR A 122 2.20 1.23 -12.38
C TYR A 122 0.69 1.45 -12.42
N SER A 123 -0.01 0.70 -11.58
CA SER A 123 -1.45 0.83 -11.36
C SER A 123 -1.80 0.39 -9.93
N ASN A 124 -2.76 1.08 -9.32
CA ASN A 124 -3.24 0.77 -7.97
C ASN A 124 -4.41 -0.22 -8.01
N ASP A 125 -5.13 -0.28 -9.13
CA ASP A 125 -6.38 -1.02 -9.29
C ASP A 125 -6.43 -1.90 -10.56
N ARG A 126 -5.33 -1.91 -11.34
CA ARG A 126 -5.17 -2.58 -12.64
C ARG A 126 -6.01 -1.99 -13.78
N THR A 127 -6.69 -0.87 -13.58
CA THR A 127 -7.56 -0.25 -14.61
C THR A 127 -6.83 0.86 -15.36
N LEU A 128 -6.17 1.76 -14.64
CA LEU A 128 -5.40 2.86 -15.21
C LEU A 128 -3.91 2.66 -14.94
N TRP A 129 -3.10 2.83 -16.00
CA TRP A 129 -1.65 2.61 -15.97
C TRP A 129 -0.93 3.92 -16.22
N TYR A 130 0.07 4.20 -15.37
CA TYR A 130 0.81 5.45 -15.38
C TYR A 130 2.31 5.15 -15.52
N ARG A 131 3.00 5.91 -16.36
CA ARG A 131 4.45 5.73 -16.58
C ARG A 131 5.23 6.12 -15.33
N MET A 132 6.16 5.26 -14.94
CA MET A 132 7.09 5.55 -13.85
C MET A 132 8.29 6.34 -14.38
N GLY A 133 8.68 7.37 -13.63
CA GLY A 133 9.99 8.01 -13.80
C GLY A 133 11.09 7.17 -13.15
N ILE A 134 12.29 7.23 -13.73
CA ILE A 134 13.51 6.59 -13.25
C ILE A 134 14.44 7.70 -12.75
N GLY A 135 15.10 7.52 -11.61
CA GLY A 135 16.03 8.51 -11.04
C GLY A 135 15.38 9.79 -10.52
N GLY A 136 14.05 9.80 -10.37
CA GLY A 136 13.25 10.96 -10.00
C GLY A 136 12.68 10.88 -8.58
N ARG A 137 11.85 11.87 -8.22
CA ARG A 137 11.07 11.85 -6.98
C ARG A 137 10.10 10.67 -7.00
N GLY A 138 9.92 10.03 -5.84
CA GLY A 138 9.01 8.90 -5.67
C GLY A 138 7.58 9.24 -6.10
N THR A 139 6.91 8.26 -6.69
CA THR A 139 5.50 8.34 -7.06
C THR A 139 4.66 7.86 -5.89
N LEU A 140 3.69 8.69 -5.46
CA LEU A 140 2.71 8.26 -4.48
C LEU A 140 1.77 7.24 -5.14
N VAL A 141 1.90 5.98 -4.74
CA VAL A 141 1.14 4.87 -5.32
C VAL A 141 0.02 4.40 -4.42
N SER A 142 -0.06 4.83 -3.17
CA SER A 142 -1.20 4.46 -2.32
C SER A 142 -1.53 5.47 -1.23
N PRO A 143 -2.77 5.98 -1.20
CA PRO A 143 -3.37 6.66 -0.06
C PRO A 143 -4.35 5.75 0.69
N SER A 144 -4.07 4.45 0.85
CA SER A 144 -5.05 3.45 1.35
C SER A 144 -5.79 3.89 2.61
N ASN A 145 -7.12 4.01 2.55
CA ASN A 145 -7.99 4.33 3.70
C ASN A 145 -8.37 3.08 4.53
N VAL A 146 -7.72 1.94 4.26
CA VAL A 146 -8.08 0.61 4.81
C VAL A 146 -6.83 -0.09 5.32
N ASP A 147 -6.93 -0.69 6.50
CA ASP A 147 -5.88 -1.54 7.09
C ASP A 147 -5.68 -2.83 6.28
N GLY A 148 -4.43 -3.27 6.16
CA GLY A 148 -4.06 -4.62 5.75
C GLY A 148 -3.37 -4.71 4.38
N LYS A 149 -3.63 -5.81 3.68
CA LYS A 149 -2.91 -6.17 2.45
C LYS A 149 -3.24 -5.21 1.31
N LEU A 150 -2.18 -4.68 0.72
CA LEU A 150 -2.22 -3.79 -0.44
C LEU A 150 -1.27 -4.33 -1.51
N SER A 151 -1.66 -4.23 -2.78
CA SER A 151 -0.80 -4.57 -3.91
C SER A 151 -0.67 -3.39 -4.85
N ILE A 152 0.56 -3.07 -5.24
CA ILE A 152 0.84 -2.14 -6.34
C ILE A 152 1.25 -2.98 -7.54
N TYR A 153 0.55 -2.77 -8.65
CA TYR A 153 0.73 -3.56 -9.87
C TYR A 153 1.62 -2.80 -10.85
N PHE A 154 2.46 -3.55 -11.56
CA PHE A 154 3.38 -3.00 -12.54
C PHE A 154 3.25 -3.76 -13.86
N ASN A 155 3.40 -3.04 -14.97
CA ASN A 155 3.63 -3.61 -16.28
C ASN A 155 5.01 -3.18 -16.74
N SER A 156 5.72 -4.08 -17.39
CA SER A 156 6.99 -3.78 -18.03
C SER A 156 7.01 -4.37 -19.43
N TYR A 157 7.62 -3.63 -20.36
CA TYR A 157 7.73 -4.02 -21.76
C TYR A 157 8.93 -3.33 -22.41
N TYR A 158 9.45 -3.94 -23.46
CA TYR A 158 10.43 -3.29 -24.32
C TYR A 158 9.76 -2.20 -25.16
N ILE A 159 10.44 -1.06 -25.29
CA ILE A 159 10.03 0.06 -26.14
C ILE A 159 11.14 0.39 -27.12
N GLN A 160 10.79 0.53 -28.40
CA GLN A 160 11.73 0.94 -29.43
C GLN A 160 12.04 2.44 -29.30
N MET A 161 13.31 2.77 -29.11
CA MET A 161 13.80 4.14 -28.89
C MET A 161 14.46 4.74 -30.14
N GLU A 162 15.00 3.90 -31.03
CA GLU A 162 15.65 4.32 -32.27
C GLU A 162 14.94 3.74 -33.50
N LYS A 163 15.22 4.29 -34.70
CA LYS A 163 14.62 3.82 -35.96
C LYS A 163 14.95 2.35 -36.27
N THR A 164 16.10 1.88 -35.80
CA THR A 164 16.58 0.52 -36.02
C THR A 164 16.97 -0.10 -34.69
N ILE A 165 16.49 -1.31 -34.43
CA ILE A 165 16.92 -2.12 -33.30
C ILE A 165 18.06 -3.03 -33.76
N LEU A 166 19.17 -3.04 -33.03
CA LEU A 166 20.21 -4.04 -33.22
C LEU A 166 19.97 -5.19 -32.24
N PRO A 167 19.82 -6.44 -32.73
CA PRO A 167 19.56 -7.59 -31.86
C PRO A 167 20.68 -7.84 -30.83
N GLY A 168 20.29 -8.36 -29.67
CA GLY A 168 21.18 -8.69 -28.57
C GLY A 168 20.41 -9.00 -27.29
N LYS A 169 21.13 -9.25 -26.18
CA LYS A 169 20.52 -9.38 -24.85
C LYS A 169 19.96 -8.04 -24.39
N ALA A 170 18.73 -8.06 -23.87
CA ALA A 170 18.02 -6.88 -23.43
C ALA A 170 17.76 -6.91 -21.91
N ASN A 171 18.77 -7.32 -21.13
CA ASN A 171 18.67 -7.36 -19.67
C ASN A 171 18.87 -5.96 -19.08
N ALA A 172 18.22 -5.67 -17.96
CA ALA A 172 18.45 -4.46 -17.20
C ALA A 172 18.29 -4.71 -15.70
N THR A 173 19.01 -3.94 -14.90
CA THR A 173 18.90 -3.94 -13.44
C THR A 173 18.36 -2.59 -12.96
N MET A 174 17.47 -2.63 -11.97
CA MET A 174 16.83 -1.46 -11.38
C MET A 174 16.50 -1.73 -9.93
N ASP A 175 16.66 -0.73 -9.07
CA ASP A 175 16.22 -0.76 -7.69
C ASP A 175 14.85 -0.10 -7.55
N VAL A 176 14.05 -0.67 -6.65
CA VAL A 176 12.76 -0.09 -6.25
C VAL A 176 12.91 0.42 -4.83
N GLU A 177 12.95 1.74 -4.68
CA GLU A 177 12.97 2.40 -3.38
C GLU A 177 11.54 2.61 -2.89
N VAL A 178 11.25 2.08 -1.71
CA VAL A 178 9.95 2.24 -1.05
C VAL A 178 10.16 3.11 0.19
N THR A 179 9.39 4.18 0.29
CA THR A 179 9.36 5.04 1.47
C THR A 179 7.92 5.18 1.99
N TYR A 180 7.79 5.28 3.31
CA TYR A 180 6.51 5.33 4.01
C TYR A 180 6.33 6.69 4.68
N GLU A 181 5.12 7.24 4.62
CA GLU A 181 4.71 8.46 5.34
C GLU A 181 3.44 8.21 6.16
#